data_AF-A0A0F9GNA5-F1
#
_entry.id   AF-A0A0F9GNA5-F1
#
_cell.length_a   1.000
_cell.length_b   1.000
_cell.length_c   1.000
_cell.angle_alpha   90.00
_cell.angle_beta   90.00
_cell.angle_gamma   90.00
#
_symmetry.space_group_name_H-M   'P 1'
#
loop_
_entity.id
_entity.type
_entity.pdbx_description
1 polymer ?
#
loop_
_entity_poly.entity_id
_entity_poly.type
_entity_poly.pdbx_seq_one_letter_code
_entity_poly.pdbx_strand_id
1 'polypeptide(L)'
;KQCFMSLGFDSQPLDKKYSNVKYLWCRSEYPTEYNRMKEIPKSFDDTIYYGISDHSIGIEASLVCVARGAKLVEKHVTYNKMGSSNSNFDHVCSITFDELADLVKYSKLMNKIV
;
A
#
# COMPACT_ATOMS: atom_id res chain seq x y z
N LYS A 1 1.28 8.90 -21.15
CA LYS A 1 2.15 8.11 -20.23
C LYS A 1 1.25 7.38 -19.23
N GLN A 2 1.70 6.25 -18.67
CA GLN A 2 1.01 5.58 -17.57
C GLN A 2 1.05 6.47 -16.32
N CYS A 3 -0.05 6.50 -15.57
CA CYS A 3 -0.20 7.26 -14.34
C CYS A 3 -0.67 6.33 -13.21
N PHE A 4 -0.17 6.53 -11.99
CA PHE A 4 -0.63 5.84 -10.79
C PHE A 4 -1.32 6.85 -9.90
N MET A 5 -2.50 6.53 -9.38
CA MET A 5 -3.32 7.47 -8.60
C MET A 5 -3.91 6.79 -7.37
N SER A 6 -3.48 7.21 -6.18
CA SER A 6 -3.98 6.72 -4.91
C SER A 6 -5.33 7.38 -4.56
N LEU A 7 -6.31 6.56 -4.16
CA LEU A 7 -7.67 7.01 -3.82
C LEU A 7 -7.87 7.06 -2.30
N GLY A 8 -7.08 7.89 -1.61
CA GLY A 8 -7.02 7.90 -0.14
C GLY A 8 -8.16 8.65 0.57
N PHE A 9 -8.83 9.58 -0.13
CA PHE A 9 -9.84 10.48 0.43
C PHE A 9 -11.25 10.29 -0.16
N ASP A 10 -11.38 9.57 -1.27
CA ASP A 10 -12.64 9.45 -1.97
C ASP A 10 -13.45 8.27 -1.41
N SER A 11 -14.45 8.59 -0.58
CA SER A 11 -15.59 7.71 -0.33
C SER A 11 -16.58 7.67 -1.49
N GLN A 12 -16.35 8.49 -2.53
CA GLN A 12 -17.22 8.60 -3.69
C GLN A 12 -16.63 7.86 -4.91
N PRO A 13 -17.48 7.23 -5.73
CA PRO A 13 -17.02 6.62 -6.97
C PRO A 13 -16.44 7.68 -7.91
N LEU A 14 -15.31 7.37 -8.55
CA LEU A 14 -14.74 8.22 -9.58
C LEU A 14 -15.74 8.41 -10.73
N ASP A 15 -16.15 9.66 -10.97
CA ASP A 15 -17.06 10.03 -12.07
C ASP A 15 -16.53 9.62 -13.45
N LYS A 16 -15.19 9.62 -13.59
CA LYS A 16 -14.53 9.26 -14.84
C LYS A 16 -13.29 8.42 -14.58
N LYS A 17 -13.19 7.33 -15.33
CA LYS A 17 -12.03 6.43 -15.34
C LYS A 17 -11.19 6.69 -16.59
N TYR A 18 -9.88 6.63 -16.42
CA TYR A 18 -8.93 6.85 -17.51
C TYR A 18 -8.16 5.55 -17.77
N SER A 19 -8.12 5.11 -19.03
CA SER A 19 -7.48 3.84 -19.42
C SER A 19 -5.96 3.82 -19.15
N ASN A 20 -5.32 4.98 -19.11
CA ASN A 20 -3.90 5.14 -18.80
C ASN A 20 -3.59 5.34 -17.31
N VAL A 21 -4.60 5.27 -16.44
CA VAL A 21 -4.44 5.41 -14.98
C VAL A 21 -4.61 4.06 -14.30
N LYS A 22 -3.71 3.75 -13.35
CA LYS A 22 -3.80 2.62 -12.44
C LYS A 22 -4.11 3.16 -11.05
N TYR A 23 -5.27 2.80 -10.52
CA TYR A 23 -5.74 3.31 -9.24
C TYR A 23 -5.20 2.46 -8.09
N LEU A 24 -4.79 3.09 -6.99
CA LEU A 24 -4.29 2.38 -5.81
C LEU A 24 -5.28 2.56 -4.65
N TRP A 25 -5.59 1.46 -3.97
CA TRP A 25 -6.30 1.52 -2.70
C TRP A 25 -5.38 2.18 -1.69
N CYS A 26 -5.92 3.13 -0.92
CA CYS A 26 -5.14 3.92 -0.01
C CYS A 26 -6.01 4.37 1.15
N ARG A 27 -5.41 4.51 2.33
CA ARG A 27 -5.97 5.28 3.44
C ARG A 27 -4.97 6.39 3.76
N SER A 28 -5.41 7.64 3.70
CA SER A 28 -4.56 8.81 3.97
C SER A 28 -4.39 9.06 5.47
N GLU A 29 -4.00 8.03 6.22
CA GLU A 29 -3.74 8.07 7.67
C GLU A 29 -2.30 7.61 7.91
N TYR A 30 -1.52 8.35 8.71
CA TYR A 30 -0.07 8.14 8.87
C TYR A 30 0.31 8.04 10.36
N PRO A 31 0.41 6.83 10.95
CA PRO A 31 0.16 5.54 10.33
C PRO A 31 -1.33 5.21 10.19
N THR A 32 -1.67 4.39 9.21
CA THR A 32 -3.01 3.78 9.10
C THR A 32 -3.11 2.64 10.10
N GLU A 33 -4.09 2.70 10.99
CA GLU A 33 -4.29 1.65 12.00
C GLU A 33 -4.77 0.32 11.39
N TYR A 34 -4.36 -0.81 11.98
CA TYR A 34 -4.74 -2.14 11.50
C TYR A 34 -6.26 -2.38 11.43
N ASN A 35 -7.05 -1.75 12.29
CA ASN A 35 -8.51 -1.87 12.21
C ASN A 35 -9.07 -1.30 10.91
N ARG A 36 -8.44 -0.25 10.36
CA ARG A 36 -8.82 0.36 9.08
C ARG A 36 -8.45 -0.52 7.90
N MET A 37 -7.39 -1.34 8.04
CA MET A 37 -6.98 -2.31 7.03
C MET A 37 -8.02 -3.44 6.80
N LYS A 38 -9.05 -3.56 7.65
CA LYS A 38 -10.20 -4.44 7.39
C LYS A 38 -10.98 -4.04 6.13
N GLU A 39 -10.85 -2.79 5.71
CA GLU A 39 -11.52 -2.20 4.54
C GLU A 39 -10.75 -2.42 3.23
N ILE A 40 -9.53 -2.99 3.30
CA ILE A 40 -8.82 -3.47 2.11
C ILE A 40 -9.74 -4.46 1.38
N PRO A 41 -9.87 -4.37 0.05
CA PRO A 41 -10.64 -5.33 -0.74
C PRO A 41 -10.28 -6.78 -0.43
N LYS A 42 -11.27 -7.68 -0.48
CA LYS A 42 -11.05 -9.12 -0.27
C LYS A 42 -10.36 -9.80 -1.46
N SER A 43 -10.49 -9.22 -2.65
CA SER A 43 -9.75 -9.52 -3.86
C SER A 43 -9.51 -8.20 -4.61
N PHE A 44 -8.40 -8.10 -5.34
CA PHE A 44 -8.13 -6.98 -6.25
C PHE A 44 -8.66 -7.24 -7.66
N ASP A 45 -8.98 -8.48 -8.02
CA ASP A 45 -9.42 -8.86 -9.38
C ASP A 45 -10.77 -8.25 -9.76
N ASP A 46 -11.69 -8.14 -8.78
CA ASP A 46 -13.04 -7.60 -8.97
C ASP A 46 -13.17 -6.13 -8.57
N THR A 47 -12.05 -5.38 -8.58
CA THR A 47 -12.03 -3.98 -8.14
C THR A 47 -11.40 -3.05 -9.17
N ILE A 48 -11.60 -1.75 -8.97
CA ILE A 48 -10.89 -0.72 -9.75
C ILE A 48 -9.41 -0.61 -9.38
N TYR A 49 -9.02 -1.18 -8.23
CA TYR A 49 -7.70 -0.99 -7.65
C TYR A 49 -6.72 -1.94 -8.33
N TYR A 50 -5.66 -1.37 -8.87
CA TYR A 50 -4.52 -2.10 -9.42
C TYR A 50 -3.56 -2.56 -8.32
N GLY A 51 -3.56 -1.88 -7.18
CA GLY A 51 -2.62 -2.15 -6.09
C GLY A 51 -2.94 -1.32 -4.85
N ILE A 52 -1.97 -1.24 -3.95
CA ILE A 52 -2.06 -0.50 -2.69
C ILE A 52 -0.99 0.60 -2.58
N SER A 53 -1.37 1.72 -1.99
CA SER A 53 -0.49 2.74 -1.41
C SER A 53 -0.65 2.66 0.11
N ASP A 54 0.35 2.08 0.77
CA ASP A 54 0.25 1.57 2.13
C ASP A 54 0.94 2.50 3.14
N HIS A 55 0.18 2.98 4.13
CA HIS A 55 0.67 3.81 5.23
C HIS A 55 0.57 3.12 6.60
N SER A 56 0.34 1.80 6.66
CA SER A 56 0.46 1.03 7.92
C SER A 56 1.91 0.92 8.38
N ILE A 57 2.08 0.60 9.66
CA ILE A 57 3.35 0.14 10.20
C ILE A 57 3.61 -1.29 9.68
N GLY A 58 4.86 -1.56 9.27
CA GLY A 58 5.28 -2.88 8.84
C GLY A 58 4.94 -3.19 7.38
N ILE A 59 5.00 -4.47 7.02
CA ILE A 59 4.83 -4.98 5.64
C ILE A 59 3.60 -5.89 5.49
N GLU A 60 2.92 -6.19 6.59
CA GLU A 60 1.87 -7.20 6.70
C GLU A 60 0.66 -6.83 5.84
N ALA A 61 0.21 -5.58 5.88
CA ALA A 61 -0.90 -5.11 5.06
C ALA A 61 -0.58 -5.19 3.56
N SER A 62 0.63 -4.80 3.17
CA SER A 62 1.14 -4.94 1.81
C SER A 62 1.16 -6.40 1.34
N LEU A 63 1.67 -7.33 2.15
CA LEU A 63 1.70 -8.75 1.82
C LEU A 63 0.29 -9.34 1.71
N VAL A 64 -0.65 -8.94 2.57
CA VAL A 64 -2.06 -9.32 2.47
C VAL A 64 -2.66 -8.82 1.15
N CYS A 65 -2.32 -7.62 0.70
CA CYS A 65 -2.80 -7.11 -0.59
C CYS A 65 -2.23 -7.91 -1.76
N VAL A 66 -0.94 -8.25 -1.73
CA VAL A 66 -0.31 -9.13 -2.74
C VAL A 66 -1.01 -10.48 -2.78
N ALA A 67 -1.25 -11.10 -1.62
CA ALA A 67 -1.98 -12.37 -1.52
C ALA A 67 -3.41 -12.31 -2.09
N ARG A 68 -4.00 -11.12 -2.18
CA ARG A 68 -5.34 -10.86 -2.71
C ARG A 68 -5.31 -10.37 -4.17
N GLY A 69 -4.16 -10.40 -4.84
CA GLY A 69 -4.04 -10.07 -6.26
C GLY A 69 -3.60 -8.62 -6.56
N ALA A 70 -3.15 -7.85 -5.57
CA ALA A 70 -2.58 -6.52 -5.83
C ALA A 70 -1.35 -6.63 -6.75
N LYS A 71 -1.35 -5.84 -7.83
CA LYS A 71 -0.28 -5.84 -8.85
C LYS A 71 0.78 -4.77 -8.62
N LEU A 72 0.53 -3.86 -7.68
CA LEU A 72 1.47 -2.83 -7.25
C LEU A 72 1.36 -2.59 -5.75
N VAL A 73 2.52 -2.38 -5.13
CA VAL A 73 2.64 -1.93 -3.74
C VAL A 73 3.50 -0.66 -3.75
N GLU A 74 2.97 0.40 -3.16
CA GLU A 74 3.69 1.63 -2.84
C GLU A 74 3.82 1.74 -1.32
N LYS A 75 5.04 2.04 -0.85
CA LYS A 75 5.39 2.11 0.57
C LYS A 75 6.47 3.16 0.78
N HIS A 76 6.39 3.91 1.88
CA HIS A 76 7.48 4.80 2.29
C HIS A 76 8.66 3.99 2.83
N VAL A 77 9.88 4.41 2.50
CA VAL A 77 11.13 3.74 2.89
C VAL A 77 12.05 4.75 3.56
N THR A 78 12.74 4.33 4.62
CA THR A 78 13.68 5.16 5.35
C THR A 78 14.95 4.40 5.74
N TYR A 79 16.07 5.12 5.83
CA TYR A 79 17.31 4.55 6.39
C TYR A 79 17.22 4.34 7.90
N ASN A 80 16.41 5.15 8.60
CA ASN A 80 16.24 5.07 10.03
C ASN A 80 14.83 5.52 10.43
N LYS A 81 14.14 4.65 11.19
CA LYS A 81 12.82 4.94 11.78
C LYS A 81 12.91 5.92 12.95
N MET A 82 14.06 6.00 13.62
CA MET A 82 14.35 7.04 14.62
C MET A 82 14.75 8.33 13.90
N GLY A 83 13.75 9.12 13.50
CA GLY A 83 13.98 10.53 13.18
C GLY A 83 14.31 11.34 14.46
N SER A 84 15.10 12.39 14.32
CA SER A 84 15.58 13.25 15.43
C SER A 84 14.48 13.99 16.22
N SER A 85 13.21 13.81 15.86
CA SER A 85 12.04 14.36 16.56
C SER A 85 10.85 13.40 16.46
N ASN A 86 10.10 13.27 17.56
CA ASN A 86 8.85 12.48 17.67
C ASN A 86 7.69 13.01 16.77
N SER A 87 7.96 13.91 15.83
CA SER A 87 6.96 14.66 15.06
C SER A 87 6.87 14.26 13.58
N ASN A 88 7.77 13.41 13.08
CA ASN A 88 7.78 13.03 11.67
C ASN A 88 7.05 11.68 11.47
N PHE A 89 5.72 11.76 11.42
CA PHE A 89 4.82 10.61 11.23
C PHE A 89 5.17 9.75 10.01
N ASP A 90 5.71 10.35 8.95
CA ASP A 90 6.18 9.65 7.75
C ASP A 90 7.31 8.65 8.04
N HIS A 91 8.22 8.98 8.97
CA HIS A 91 9.30 8.05 9.36
C HIS A 91 8.78 6.87 10.18
N VAL A 92 7.69 7.08 10.93
CA VAL A 92 7.10 6.06 11.80
C VAL A 92 6.40 4.96 10.98
N CYS A 93 5.71 5.33 9.90
CA CYS A 93 5.07 4.38 9.00
C CYS A 93 5.98 3.87 7.88
N SER A 94 7.16 4.46 7.69
CA SER A 94 8.16 3.99 6.73
C SER A 94 8.74 2.64 7.13
N ILE A 95 9.12 1.84 6.14
CA ILE A 95 9.88 0.61 6.35
C ILE A 95 11.39 0.85 6.15
N THR A 96 12.24 0.03 6.76
CA THR A 96 13.68 0.04 6.46
C THR A 96 13.97 -0.62 5.11
N PHE A 97 15.20 -0.48 4.63
CA PHE A 97 15.65 -1.22 3.45
C PHE A 97 15.68 -2.74 3.63
N ASP A 98 15.94 -3.23 4.85
CA ASP A 98 15.86 -4.65 5.17
C ASP A 98 14.41 -5.15 5.09
N GLU A 99 13.47 -4.40 5.66
CA GLU A 99 12.04 -4.70 5.57
C GLU A 99 11.52 -4.58 4.12
N LEU A 100 12.08 -3.66 3.32
CA LEU A 100 11.78 -3.59 1.88
C LEU A 100 12.28 -4.84 1.16
N ALA A 101 13.47 -5.32 1.48
CA ALA A 101 14.01 -6.55 0.91
C ALA A 101 13.12 -7.76 1.28
N ASP A 102 12.65 -7.82 2.52
CA ASP A 102 11.69 -8.83 2.98
C ASP A 102 10.34 -8.72 2.25
N LEU A 103 9.78 -7.50 2.12
CA LEU A 103 8.55 -7.26 1.37
C LEU A 103 8.68 -7.78 -0.07
N VAL A 104 9.77 -7.47 -0.76
CA VAL A 104 10.02 -7.94 -2.13
C VAL A 104 10.17 -9.46 -2.18
N LYS A 105 10.94 -10.04 -1.25
CA LYS A 105 11.18 -11.49 -1.17
C LYS A 105 9.87 -12.25 -0.95
N TYR A 106 9.11 -11.89 0.07
CA TYR A 106 7.86 -12.58 0.40
C TYR A 106 6.80 -12.35 -0.66
N SER A 107 6.68 -11.15 -1.24
CA SER A 107 5.75 -10.91 -2.36
C SER A 107 6.02 -11.84 -3.54
N LYS A 108 7.30 -12.04 -3.91
CA LYS A 108 7.68 -12.97 -4.99
C LYS A 108 7.39 -14.43 -4.66
N LEU A 109 7.54 -14.83 -3.38
CA LEU A 109 7.22 -16.19 -2.95
C LEU A 109 5.70 -16.42 -2.92
N MET A 110 4.94 -15.45 -2.43
CA MET A 110 3.48 -15.53 -2.38
C MET A 110 2.87 -15.63 -3.78
N ASN A 111 3.34 -14.84 -4.75
CA ASN A 111 2.89 -14.92 -6.14
C ASN A 111 3.11 -16.28 -6.83
N LYS A 112 3.80 -17.23 -6.20
CA LYS A 112 3.93 -18.61 -6.72
C LYS A 112 2.81 -19.53 -6.23
N ILE A 113 2.07 -19.13 -5.20
CA ILE A 113 1.07 -19.96 -4.50
C ILE A 113 -0.30 -19.30 -4.40
N VAL A 114 -0.44 -18.03 -4.80
CA VAL A 114 -1.72 -17.33 -4.97
C VAL A 114 -1.99 -17.07 -6.44
#